data_AF-A0A195DPK2-F1
#
_entry.id   AF-A0A195DPK2-F1
#
_cell.length_a   1.000
_cell.length_b   1.000
_cell.length_c   1.000
_cell.angle_alpha   90.00
_cell.angle_beta   90.00
_cell.angle_gamma   90.00
#
_symmetry.space_group_name_H-M   'P 1'
#
loop_
_entity.id
_entity.type
_entity.pdbx_description
1 polymer ?
#
loop_
_entity_poly.entity_id
_entity_poly.type
_entity_poly.pdbx_seq_one_letter_code
_entity_poly.pdbx_strand_id
1 'polypeptide(L)'
;MEREQRAIFGRIGMINYASRTAATTAEEMAMTMRRRMVDSISGRSGGNSRRRQQSRTLTYALLLILCTELTVSHCCYVFPKEIKDPCEKLNCSQGSQCVRSRDGKEATCQCLESCPNLGDHEGSGPVCGTDGIDYPTLCDLNRAACEKGANITVAFRGKCGKCFYSECMR
;
A
#
# COMPACT_ATOMS: atom_id res chain seq x y z
N MET A 1 -14.22 -20.96 25.67
CA MET A 1 -15.20 -21.70 24.85
C MET A 1 -16.03 -20.67 24.11
N GLU A 2 -15.74 -20.62 22.82
CA GLU A 2 -16.17 -19.75 21.72
C GLU A 2 -17.56 -19.10 21.76
N ARG A 3 -17.67 -18.02 20.95
CA ARG A 3 -18.85 -17.47 20.25
C ARG A 3 -19.15 -16.00 20.56
N GLU A 4 -18.10 -15.23 20.33
CA GLU A 4 -18.09 -13.93 19.68
C GLU A 4 -19.15 -13.71 18.57
N GLN A 5 -19.52 -12.43 18.46
CA GLN A 5 -19.91 -11.71 17.24
C GLN A 5 -21.25 -12.05 16.59
N ARG A 6 -22.33 -11.42 17.08
CA ARG A 6 -23.45 -10.95 16.26
C ARG A 6 -24.13 -9.78 16.98
N ALA A 7 -24.42 -8.71 16.25
CA ALA A 7 -25.26 -7.55 16.62
C ALA A 7 -24.58 -6.26 17.16
N ILE A 8 -23.70 -5.62 16.38
CA ILE A 8 -23.43 -4.16 16.50
C ILE A 8 -23.29 -3.46 15.13
N PHE A 9 -24.03 -3.89 14.10
CA PHE A 9 -24.03 -3.17 12.80
C PHE A 9 -25.46 -2.96 12.30
N GLY A 10 -26.27 -2.27 13.11
CA GLY A 10 -27.69 -2.04 12.86
C GLY A 10 -28.08 -0.65 12.36
N ARG A 11 -27.17 0.31 12.15
CA ARG A 11 -27.60 1.69 11.82
C ARG A 11 -26.67 2.58 11.00
N ILE A 12 -25.55 2.07 10.45
CA ILE A 12 -24.68 2.83 9.53
C ILE A 12 -24.79 2.23 8.11
N GLY A 13 -26.01 1.89 7.71
CA GLY A 13 -26.31 1.13 6.50
C GLY A 13 -26.70 1.95 5.27
N MET A 14 -26.62 3.28 5.30
CA MET A 14 -27.14 4.13 4.20
C MET A 14 -26.11 5.07 3.55
N ILE A 15 -24.98 5.36 4.20
CA ILE A 15 -23.97 6.27 3.61
C ILE A 15 -22.97 5.50 2.72
N ASN A 16 -22.88 4.18 2.86
CA ASN A 16 -22.06 3.30 2.02
C ASN A 16 -22.79 2.74 0.79
N TYR A 17 -24.01 3.21 0.48
CA TYR A 17 -24.77 2.71 -0.66
C TYR A 17 -24.32 3.32 -2.00
N ALA A 18 -23.80 4.56 -2.00
CA ALA A 18 -23.38 5.24 -3.22
C ALA A 18 -21.95 4.88 -3.68
N SER A 19 -21.10 4.35 -2.79
CA SER A 19 -19.72 3.96 -3.13
C SER A 19 -19.57 2.46 -3.43
N ARG A 20 -20.56 1.64 -3.09
CA ARG A 20 -20.58 0.19 -3.40
C ARG A 20 -21.09 -0.14 -4.79
N THR A 21 -21.76 0.78 -5.49
CA THR A 21 -22.31 0.54 -6.83
C THR A 21 -21.26 0.52 -7.93
N ALA A 22 -20.06 1.06 -7.72
CA ALA A 22 -18.99 1.01 -8.72
C ALA A 22 -18.06 -0.22 -8.58
N ALA A 23 -17.87 -0.74 -7.36
CA ALA A 23 -17.02 -1.91 -7.12
C ALA A 23 -17.77 -3.24 -7.37
N THR A 24 -19.10 -3.24 -7.27
CA THR A 24 -19.93 -4.44 -7.48
C THR A 24 -20.13 -4.79 -8.96
N THR A 25 -19.95 -3.85 -9.90
CA THR A 25 -20.14 -4.11 -11.33
C THR A 25 -18.99 -4.90 -11.95
N ALA A 26 -17.75 -4.72 -11.49
CA ALA A 26 -16.59 -5.44 -12.02
C ALA A 26 -16.56 -6.92 -11.56
N GLU A 27 -16.89 -7.19 -10.30
CA GLU A 27 -16.96 -8.56 -9.77
C GLU A 27 -18.19 -9.33 -10.31
N GLU A 28 -19.34 -8.67 -10.46
CA GLU A 28 -20.52 -9.29 -11.07
C GLU A 28 -20.33 -9.54 -12.59
N MET A 29 -19.62 -8.67 -13.32
CA MET A 29 -19.26 -8.93 -14.72
C MET A 29 -18.35 -10.15 -14.87
N ALA A 30 -17.38 -10.32 -13.98
CA ALA A 30 -16.50 -11.49 -13.97
C ALA A 30 -17.26 -12.79 -13.64
N MET A 31 -18.21 -12.74 -12.71
CA MET A 31 -19.00 -13.93 -12.32
C MET A 31 -20.09 -14.29 -13.35
N THR A 32 -20.68 -13.29 -14.02
CA THR A 32 -21.68 -13.50 -15.10
C THR A 32 -21.03 -14.08 -16.37
N MET A 33 -19.79 -13.67 -16.69
CA MET A 33 -19.01 -14.29 -17.76
C MET A 33 -18.68 -15.76 -17.45
N ARG A 34 -18.33 -16.08 -16.19
CA ARG A 34 -18.07 -17.47 -15.75
C ARG A 34 -19.32 -18.37 -15.88
N ARG A 35 -20.53 -17.87 -15.56
CA ARG A 35 -21.78 -18.63 -15.76
C ARG A 35 -22.09 -18.91 -17.24
N ARG A 36 -21.93 -17.91 -18.12
CA ARG A 36 -22.17 -18.08 -19.58
C ARG A 36 -21.19 -19.07 -20.24
N MET A 37 -19.98 -19.20 -19.70
CA MET A 37 -19.00 -20.19 -20.18
C MET A 37 -19.39 -21.63 -19.79
N VAL A 38 -19.97 -21.85 -18.61
CA VAL A 38 -20.39 -23.20 -18.16
C VAL A 38 -21.61 -23.70 -18.93
N ASP A 39 -22.56 -22.81 -19.25
CA ASP A 39 -23.76 -23.18 -20.01
C ASP A 39 -23.45 -23.56 -21.48
N SER A 40 -22.35 -23.06 -22.04
CA SER A 40 -21.91 -23.37 -23.40
C SER A 40 -21.28 -24.77 -23.55
N ILE A 41 -20.89 -25.42 -22.44
CA ILE A 41 -20.25 -26.75 -22.44
C ILE A 41 -21.29 -27.88 -22.47
N SER A 42 -22.55 -27.62 -22.08
CA SER A 42 -23.59 -28.64 -21.94
C SER A 42 -24.39 -28.93 -23.23
N GLY A 43 -24.12 -28.24 -24.34
CA GLY A 43 -24.85 -28.40 -25.59
C GLY A 43 -24.10 -29.20 -26.66
N ARG A 44 -24.26 -30.53 -26.71
CA ARG A 44 -23.84 -31.33 -27.88
C ARG A 44 -24.90 -32.34 -28.30
N SER A 45 -25.34 -32.25 -29.56
CA SER A 45 -25.68 -33.46 -30.32
C SER A 45 -25.49 -33.27 -31.84
N GLY A 46 -25.09 -34.34 -32.51
CA GLY A 46 -25.34 -34.56 -33.95
C GLY A 46 -24.14 -34.59 -34.92
N GLY A 47 -23.64 -35.77 -35.28
CA GLY A 47 -23.22 -36.03 -36.67
C GLY A 47 -21.73 -36.26 -36.97
N ASN A 48 -21.45 -37.31 -37.74
CA ASN A 48 -20.21 -38.10 -37.82
C ASN A 48 -19.15 -37.59 -38.86
N SER A 49 -19.26 -36.36 -39.38
CA SER A 49 -18.23 -35.75 -40.27
C SER A 49 -17.16 -34.96 -39.53
N ARG A 50 -17.19 -35.01 -38.19
CA ARG A 50 -16.55 -34.06 -37.28
C ARG A 50 -15.10 -34.39 -36.87
N ARG A 51 -14.49 -35.53 -37.25
CA ARG A 51 -13.18 -35.93 -36.69
C ARG A 51 -11.97 -35.09 -37.15
N ARG A 52 -11.88 -34.69 -38.43
CA ARG A 52 -10.78 -33.80 -38.90
C ARG A 52 -10.98 -32.34 -38.49
N GLN A 53 -12.23 -31.88 -38.43
CA GLN A 53 -12.57 -30.52 -37.99
C GLN A 53 -12.44 -30.36 -36.48
N GLN A 54 -12.87 -31.34 -35.67
CA GLN A 54 -12.71 -31.36 -34.20
C GLN A 54 -11.25 -31.30 -33.78
N SER A 55 -10.37 -32.04 -34.47
CA SER A 55 -8.94 -32.03 -34.16
C SER A 55 -8.32 -30.64 -34.36
N ARG A 56 -8.68 -29.96 -35.46
CA ARG A 56 -8.18 -28.60 -35.75
C ARG A 56 -8.75 -27.55 -34.80
N THR A 57 -10.05 -27.61 -34.51
CA THR A 57 -10.69 -26.69 -33.55
C THR A 57 -10.18 -26.89 -32.12
N LEU A 58 -9.90 -28.14 -31.70
CA LEU A 58 -9.33 -28.43 -30.39
C LEU A 58 -7.88 -27.97 -30.30
N THR A 59 -7.07 -28.14 -31.36
CA THR A 59 -5.71 -27.61 -31.40
C THR A 59 -5.71 -26.08 -31.38
N TYR A 60 -6.59 -25.40 -32.11
CA TYR A 60 -6.70 -23.94 -32.04
C TYR A 60 -7.16 -23.46 -30.66
N ALA A 61 -8.11 -24.14 -30.03
CA ALA A 61 -8.55 -23.80 -28.67
C ALA A 61 -7.43 -24.00 -27.63
N LEU A 62 -6.69 -25.11 -27.70
CA LEU A 62 -5.52 -25.36 -26.84
C LEU A 62 -4.41 -24.33 -27.07
N LEU A 63 -4.14 -23.95 -28.32
CA LEU A 63 -3.16 -22.91 -28.64
C LEU A 63 -3.59 -21.54 -28.09
N LEU A 64 -4.88 -21.18 -28.20
CA LEU A 64 -5.40 -19.93 -27.63
C LEU A 64 -5.31 -19.93 -26.10
N ILE A 65 -5.63 -21.03 -25.45
CA ILE A 65 -5.52 -21.18 -23.98
C ILE A 65 -4.05 -21.06 -23.55
N LEU A 66 -3.13 -21.77 -24.21
CA LEU A 66 -1.70 -21.66 -23.94
C LEU A 66 -1.15 -20.25 -24.22
N CYS A 67 -1.64 -19.57 -25.26
CA CYS A 67 -1.32 -18.17 -25.52
C CYS A 67 -1.86 -17.24 -24.43
N THR A 68 -3.07 -17.47 -23.92
CA THR A 68 -3.61 -16.67 -22.81
C THR A 68 -2.80 -16.85 -21.54
N GLU A 69 -2.38 -18.08 -21.20
CA GLU A 69 -1.50 -18.35 -20.05
C GLU A 69 -0.12 -17.70 -20.22
N LEU A 70 0.45 -17.71 -21.43
CA LEU A 70 1.71 -17.00 -21.72
C LEU A 70 1.57 -15.48 -21.62
N THR A 71 0.44 -14.91 -22.06
CA THR A 71 0.16 -13.48 -21.92
C THR A 71 -0.06 -13.10 -20.45
N VAL A 72 -0.73 -13.94 -19.65
CA VAL A 72 -0.94 -13.72 -18.21
C VAL A 72 0.37 -13.88 -17.44
N SER A 73 1.23 -14.81 -17.85
CA SER A 73 2.60 -14.96 -17.33
C SER A 73 3.53 -13.82 -17.76
N HIS A 74 3.29 -13.17 -18.89
CA HIS A 74 3.93 -11.89 -19.25
C HIS A 74 3.24 -10.68 -18.57
N CYS A 75 2.04 -10.86 -18.05
CA CYS A 75 1.39 -9.95 -17.11
C CYS A 75 1.82 -10.21 -15.66
N CYS A 76 2.93 -10.93 -15.42
CA CYS A 76 3.70 -10.83 -14.18
C CYS A 76 3.84 -9.35 -13.86
N TYR A 77 3.07 -8.87 -12.88
CA TYR A 77 2.91 -7.46 -12.46
C TYR A 77 4.11 -6.59 -12.84
N VAL A 78 4.12 -6.09 -14.07
CA VAL A 78 5.14 -5.16 -14.54
C VAL A 78 4.65 -3.82 -14.03
N PHE A 79 5.24 -3.36 -12.92
CA PHE A 79 5.04 -2.00 -12.49
C PHE A 79 5.40 -1.10 -13.69
N PRO A 80 4.45 -0.33 -14.24
CA PRO A 80 4.69 0.39 -15.48
C PRO A 80 5.84 1.37 -15.25
N LYS A 81 6.83 1.33 -16.15
CA LYS A 81 8.07 2.12 -16.10
C LYS A 81 7.81 3.64 -16.03
N GLU A 82 6.58 4.07 -16.31
CA GLU A 82 6.13 5.46 -16.32
C GLU A 82 5.77 6.02 -14.93
N ILE A 83 5.64 5.18 -13.90
CA ILE A 83 5.37 5.65 -12.53
C ILE A 83 6.69 6.03 -11.88
N LYS A 84 6.96 7.33 -11.80
CA LYS A 84 8.07 7.90 -11.02
C LYS A 84 7.69 7.97 -9.54
N ASP A 85 8.69 7.89 -8.67
CA ASP A 85 8.46 8.00 -7.23
C ASP A 85 7.98 9.42 -6.87
N PRO A 86 6.75 9.58 -6.35
CA PRO A 86 6.24 10.90 -5.98
C PRO A 86 7.00 11.55 -4.81
N CYS A 87 7.79 10.77 -4.05
CA CYS A 87 8.66 11.29 -2.99
C CYS A 87 9.98 11.88 -3.50
N GLU A 88 10.38 11.61 -4.74
CA GLU A 88 11.69 12.04 -5.28
C GLU A 88 11.81 13.58 -5.37
N LYS A 89 10.68 14.28 -5.49
CA LYS A 89 10.61 15.75 -5.62
C LYS A 89 9.95 16.45 -4.44
N LEU A 90 9.49 15.70 -3.44
CA LEU A 90 8.74 16.25 -2.32
C LEU A 90 9.66 16.52 -1.13
N ASN A 91 9.81 17.80 -0.77
CA ASN A 91 10.59 18.20 0.40
C ASN A 91 9.70 18.36 1.63
N CYS A 92 9.71 17.34 2.49
CA CYS A 92 9.04 17.38 3.78
C CYS A 92 9.86 18.19 4.80
N SER A 93 9.20 19.01 5.62
CA SER A 93 9.84 19.86 6.63
C SER A 93 9.40 19.47 8.05
N GLN A 94 10.08 20.02 9.07
CA GLN A 94 9.71 19.84 10.48
C GLN A 94 9.67 18.36 10.91
N GLY A 95 10.60 17.54 10.41
CA GLY A 95 10.69 16.13 10.80
C GLY A 95 9.59 15.21 10.22
N SER A 96 8.72 15.71 9.34
CA SER A 96 7.75 14.88 8.61
C SER A 96 8.44 13.96 7.59
N GLN A 97 7.86 12.77 7.34
CA GLN A 97 8.32 11.82 6.32
C GLN A 97 7.37 11.79 5.13
N CYS A 98 7.96 11.52 3.95
CA CYS A 98 7.19 11.33 2.73
C CYS A 98 6.54 9.94 2.70
N VAL A 99 5.22 9.90 2.60
CA VAL A 99 4.40 8.69 2.51
C VAL A 99 3.70 8.66 1.16
N ARG A 100 3.83 7.53 0.44
CA ARG A 100 3.23 7.31 -0.89
C ARG A 100 1.78 6.86 -0.76
N SER A 101 0.92 7.32 -1.66
CA SER A 101 -0.44 6.81 -1.79
C SER A 101 -0.44 5.38 -2.35
N ARG A 102 -1.53 4.62 -2.13
CA ARG A 102 -1.66 3.22 -2.56
C ARG A 102 -1.53 3.05 -4.08
N ASP A 103 -1.97 4.05 -4.83
CA ASP A 103 -1.87 4.06 -6.30
C ASP A 103 -0.47 4.42 -6.81
N GLY A 104 0.45 4.79 -5.91
CA GLY A 104 1.84 5.16 -6.25
C GLY A 104 2.00 6.49 -7.01
N LYS A 105 0.91 7.22 -7.27
CA LYS A 105 0.90 8.46 -8.06
C LYS A 105 1.08 9.73 -7.23
N GLU A 106 0.71 9.68 -5.96
CA GLU A 106 0.72 10.82 -5.06
C GLU A 106 1.57 10.52 -3.83
N ALA A 107 2.07 11.59 -3.21
CA ALA A 107 2.78 11.52 -1.94
C ALA A 107 2.34 12.65 -1.02
N THR A 108 2.41 12.41 0.29
CA THR A 108 2.06 13.37 1.33
C THR A 108 3.12 13.35 2.42
N CYS A 109 3.38 14.50 3.04
CA CYS A 109 4.25 14.59 4.20
C CYS A 109 3.41 14.33 5.45
N GLN A 110 3.77 13.30 6.22
CA GLN A 110 3.06 12.92 7.44
C GLN A 110 4.02 12.74 8.60
N CYS A 111 3.54 12.99 9.82
CA CYS A 111 4.28 12.69 11.02
C CYS A 111 4.34 11.18 11.25
N LEU A 112 5.46 10.70 11.79
CA LEU A 112 5.58 9.31 12.16
C LEU A 112 4.66 9.00 13.34
N GLU A 113 3.85 7.95 13.25
CA GLU A 113 2.98 7.54 14.35
C GLU A 113 3.79 7.00 15.54
N SER A 114 4.86 6.28 15.27
CA SER A 114 5.74 5.71 16.29
C SER A 114 7.17 5.51 15.76
N CYS A 115 8.12 5.48 16.69
CA CYS A 115 9.53 5.26 16.38
C CYS A 115 9.93 3.80 16.67
N PRO A 116 10.40 3.04 15.66
CA PRO A 116 10.84 1.68 15.88
C PRO A 116 12.14 1.64 16.70
N ASN A 117 12.21 0.71 17.65
CA ASN A 117 13.43 0.44 18.40
C ASN A 117 14.38 -0.43 17.57
N LEU A 118 15.33 0.22 16.90
CA LEU A 118 16.31 -0.39 16.00
C LEU A 118 17.61 -0.81 16.74
N GLY A 119 17.55 -1.02 18.05
CA GLY A 119 18.68 -1.50 18.86
C GLY A 119 19.75 -0.44 19.08
N ASP A 120 20.98 -0.74 18.67
CA ASP A 120 22.21 0.04 18.87
C ASP A 120 22.66 0.79 17.60
N HIS A 121 21.75 1.03 16.65
CA HIS A 121 22.05 1.86 15.48
C HIS A 121 22.41 3.30 15.89
N GLU A 122 23.17 4.02 15.05
CA GLU A 122 23.73 5.35 15.32
C GLU A 122 22.68 6.43 15.72
N GLY A 123 21.41 6.22 15.36
CA GLY A 123 20.29 7.10 15.69
C GLY A 123 19.51 6.73 16.96
N SER A 124 19.86 5.62 17.64
CA SER A 124 19.19 5.16 18.88
C SER A 124 19.70 5.87 20.13
N GLY A 125 20.82 6.58 20.02
CA GLY A 125 21.36 7.33 21.14
C GLY A 125 20.53 8.58 21.45
N PRO A 126 20.56 9.06 22.71
CA PRO A 126 19.88 10.29 23.08
C PRO A 126 20.45 11.48 22.32
N VAL A 127 19.59 12.46 22.02
CA VAL A 127 19.96 13.72 21.37
C VAL A 127 19.34 14.89 22.13
N CYS A 128 20.05 16.02 22.14
CA CYS A 128 19.54 17.27 22.67
C CYS A 128 18.97 18.09 21.50
N GLY A 129 17.71 18.50 21.61
CA GLY A 129 17.07 19.37 20.62
C GLY A 129 17.50 20.82 20.74
N THR A 130 17.33 21.61 19.69
CA THR A 130 17.50 23.07 19.71
C THR A 130 16.52 23.80 20.62
N ASP A 131 15.48 23.11 21.06
CA ASP A 131 14.52 23.53 22.08
C ASP A 131 14.99 23.24 23.52
N GLY A 132 16.16 22.64 23.70
CA GLY A 132 16.73 22.31 25.01
C GLY A 132 16.11 21.09 25.68
N ILE A 133 15.39 20.28 24.91
CA ILE A 133 14.73 19.06 25.39
C ILE A 133 15.56 17.83 25.01
N ASP A 134 15.64 16.88 25.94
CA ASP A 134 16.20 15.55 25.72
C ASP A 134 15.22 14.67 24.94
N TYR A 135 15.67 14.16 23.79
CA TYR A 135 14.94 13.17 23.02
C TYR A 135 15.67 11.80 23.10
N PRO A 136 14.94 10.69 23.34
CA PRO A 136 15.56 9.37 23.46
C PRO A 136 16.32 8.94 22.20
N THR A 137 15.80 9.28 21.03
CA THR A 137 16.39 8.99 19.72
C THR A 137 16.20 10.17 18.76
N LEU A 138 16.92 10.17 17.64
CA LEU A 138 16.70 11.13 16.56
C LEU A 138 15.28 11.01 15.96
N CYS A 139 14.71 9.81 15.95
CA CYS A 139 13.34 9.60 15.48
C CYS A 139 12.33 10.33 16.36
N ASP A 140 12.48 10.22 17.68
CA ASP A 140 11.57 10.88 18.64
C ASP A 140 11.62 12.40 18.51
N LEU A 141 12.80 12.98 18.27
CA LEU A 141 12.96 14.40 17.99
C LEU A 141 12.20 14.81 16.72
N ASN A 142 12.39 14.10 15.61
CA ASN A 142 11.73 14.41 14.34
C ASN A 142 10.21 14.27 14.44
N ARG A 143 9.72 13.24 15.14
CA ARG A 143 8.29 13.05 15.40
C ARG A 143 7.73 14.22 16.22
N ALA A 144 8.39 14.60 17.31
CA ALA A 144 7.96 15.71 18.14
C ALA A 144 7.99 17.06 17.40
N ALA A 145 9.01 17.30 16.56
CA ALA A 145 9.08 18.46 15.68
C ALA A 145 7.86 18.54 14.75
N CYS A 146 7.49 17.39 14.18
CA CYS A 146 6.37 17.29 13.24
C CYS A 146 5.03 17.52 13.94
N GLU A 147 4.79 16.84 15.07
CA GLU A 147 3.54 16.97 15.84
C GLU A 147 3.33 18.38 16.38
N LYS A 148 4.41 19.07 16.77
CA LYS A 148 4.36 20.46 17.24
C LYS A 148 4.32 21.49 16.11
N GLY A 149 4.57 21.08 14.86
CA GLY A 149 4.76 22.01 13.75
C GLY A 149 5.94 22.97 13.94
N ALA A 150 6.99 22.51 14.62
CA ALA A 150 8.13 23.31 15.04
C ALA A 150 9.43 22.85 14.37
N ASN A 151 10.31 23.78 14.04
CA ASN A 151 11.62 23.45 13.48
C ASN A 151 12.62 23.11 14.60
N ILE A 152 12.47 21.93 15.18
CA ILE A 152 13.38 21.39 16.19
C ILE A 152 14.40 20.52 15.48
N THR A 153 15.69 20.83 15.66
CA THR A 153 16.81 20.07 15.09
C THR A 153 17.73 19.60 16.22
N VAL A 154 18.68 18.72 15.90
CA VAL A 154 19.68 18.30 16.88
C VAL A 154 20.63 19.45 17.16
N ALA A 155 20.69 19.90 18.41
CA ALA A 155 21.73 20.82 18.87
C ALA A 155 23.07 20.07 19.04
N PHE A 156 23.04 18.91 19.71
CA PHE A 156 24.17 17.99 19.83
C PHE A 156 23.71 16.57 20.18
N ARG A 157 24.57 15.59 19.91
CA ARG A 157 24.34 14.19 20.30
C ARG A 157 24.65 13.99 21.79
N GLY A 158 23.82 13.21 22.46
CA GLY A 158 23.81 13.06 23.93
C GLY A 158 22.68 13.84 24.59
N LYS A 159 22.57 13.72 25.92
CA LYS A 159 21.60 14.47 26.72
C LYS A 159 22.02 15.92 26.90
N CYS A 160 21.07 16.83 26.90
CA CYS A 160 21.19 18.23 27.28
C CYS A 160 21.89 18.35 28.64
N GLY A 161 23.06 18.99 28.64
CA GLY A 161 23.81 19.28 29.85
C GLY A 161 23.48 20.66 30.44
N LYS A 162 24.15 21.01 31.55
CA LYS A 162 24.12 22.39 32.11
C LYS A 162 24.51 23.45 31.07
N CYS A 163 25.34 23.04 30.10
CA CYS A 163 25.80 23.86 28.99
C CYS A 163 24.72 24.28 27.97
N PHE A 164 23.46 23.82 28.10
CA PHE A 164 22.35 24.35 27.30
C PHE A 164 21.83 25.68 27.87
N TYR A 165 21.91 25.87 29.20
CA TYR A 165 21.45 27.08 29.90
C TYR A 165 22.59 28.02 30.27
N SER A 166 23.83 27.52 30.29
CA SER A 166 25.05 28.31 30.42
C SER A 166 25.88 28.12 29.17
N GLU A 167 26.19 29.21 28.48
CA GLU A 167 26.95 29.26 27.22
C GLU A 167 28.23 28.40 27.28
N CYS A 168 28.16 27.16 26.79
CA CYS A 168 29.34 26.36 26.46
C CYS A 168 29.29 26.04 24.97
N MET A 169 29.62 27.04 24.17
CA MET A 169 30.15 26.84 22.83
C MET A 169 31.54 27.48 22.87
N ARG A 170 32.59 26.68 22.79
CA ARG A 170 33.94 27.16 22.50
C ARG A 170 34.43 26.50 21.23
#